data_AF-A0AAP3DLS3-F1
#
_entry.id   AF-A0AAP3DLS3-F1
#
_cell.length_a   1.000
_cell.length_b   1.000
_cell.length_c   1.000
_cell.angle_alpha   90.00
_cell.angle_beta   90.00
_cell.angle_gamma   90.00
#
_symmetry.space_group_name_H-M   'P 1'
#
loop_
_entity.id
_entity.type
_entity.pdbx_description
1 polymer ?
#
loop_
_entity_poly.entity_id
_entity_poly.type
_entity_poly.pdbx_seq_one_letter_code
_entity_poly.pdbx_strand_id
1 'polypeptide(L)'
;MAFLNGEWHDRPARQLEIDRRIELIDQYKRLADVGDLTDYDVDQWELLDEELTKLQRVHACEYDMLLFMYEYFSEARNPGNQDNLIPAGTDYKDAADFHRELCRLLDEITKGNVEENVAWSVGRRHAKTAYLSNGYLCKNAAYRHKRYIVEISETTDVA
;
A
#
# COMPACT_ATOMS: atom_id res chain seq x y z
N MET A 1 -7.51 -3.44 -3.41
CA MET A 1 -8.09 -4.77 -3.09
C MET A 1 -7.33 -5.40 -1.93
N ALA A 2 -8.00 -6.11 -1.04
CA ALA A 2 -7.39 -7.01 -0.07
C ALA A 2 -8.02 -8.40 -0.18
N PHE A 3 -7.23 -9.45 -0.01
CA PHE A 3 -7.74 -10.82 0.03
C PHE A 3 -7.87 -11.29 1.48
N LEU A 4 -9.08 -11.69 1.85
CA LEU A 4 -9.46 -12.11 3.19
C LEU A 4 -10.51 -13.22 3.07
N ASN A 5 -10.35 -14.31 3.82
CA ASN A 5 -11.32 -15.41 3.90
C ASN A 5 -11.80 -15.98 2.54
N GLY A 6 -10.91 -16.03 1.55
CA GLY A 6 -11.26 -16.55 0.22
C GLY A 6 -11.83 -15.50 -0.74
N GLU A 7 -12.06 -14.26 -0.28
CA GLU A 7 -12.72 -13.22 -1.04
C GLU A 7 -11.87 -11.97 -1.22
N TRP A 8 -12.13 -11.24 -2.31
CA TRP A 8 -11.48 -9.97 -2.60
C TRP A 8 -12.36 -8.81 -2.14
N HIS A 9 -11.86 -8.02 -1.22
CA HIS A 9 -12.52 -6.82 -0.71
C HIS A 9 -11.99 -5.57 -1.42
N ASP A 10 -12.91 -4.77 -1.94
CA ASP A 10 -12.63 -3.41 -2.40
C ASP A 10 -12.45 -2.46 -1.20
N ARG A 11 -12.24 -1.17 -1.46
CA ARG A 11 -11.95 -0.21 -0.38
C ARG A 11 -13.10 -0.09 0.64
N PRO A 12 -14.37 0.13 0.24
CA PRO A 12 -15.49 0.17 1.18
C PRO A 12 -15.66 -1.13 1.96
N ALA A 13 -15.66 -2.29 1.30
CA ALA A 13 -15.80 -3.57 1.99
C ALA A 13 -14.64 -3.81 2.98
N ARG A 14 -13.42 -3.44 2.59
CA ARG A 14 -12.26 -3.52 3.48
C ARG A 14 -12.37 -2.55 4.68
N GLN A 15 -12.99 -1.37 4.52
CA GLN A 15 -13.22 -0.47 5.65
C GLN A 15 -14.13 -1.13 6.69
N LEU A 16 -15.23 -1.76 6.24
CA LEU A 16 -16.14 -2.48 7.12
C LEU A 16 -15.42 -3.60 7.89
N GLU A 17 -14.54 -4.35 7.21
CA GLU A 17 -13.73 -5.40 7.83
C GLU A 17 -12.68 -4.87 8.83
N ILE A 18 -12.15 -3.67 8.60
CA ILE A 18 -11.26 -2.97 9.53
C ILE A 18 -12.06 -2.56 10.78
N ASP A 19 -13.20 -1.89 10.60
CA ASP A 19 -14.04 -1.40 11.69
C ASP A 19 -14.50 -2.55 12.59
N ARG A 20 -14.93 -3.67 11.97
CA ARG A 20 -15.33 -4.89 12.69
C ARG A 20 -14.20 -5.46 13.53
N ARG A 21 -12.97 -5.51 13.02
CA ARG A 21 -11.81 -6.03 13.78
C ARG A 21 -11.43 -5.11 14.93
N ILE A 22 -11.50 -3.79 14.72
CA ILE A 22 -11.28 -2.82 15.80
C ILE A 22 -12.28 -3.06 16.93
N GLU A 23 -13.56 -3.25 16.60
CA GLU A 23 -14.60 -3.52 17.60
C GLU A 23 -14.37 -4.85 18.34
N LEU A 24 -14.00 -5.93 17.64
CA LEU A 24 -13.71 -7.22 18.26
C LEU A 24 -12.49 -7.16 19.17
N ILE A 25 -11.40 -6.51 18.74
CA ILE A 25 -10.20 -6.30 19.56
C ILE A 25 -10.54 -5.50 20.83
N ASP A 26 -11.43 -4.51 20.73
CA ASP A 26 -11.90 -3.75 21.88
C ASP A 26 -12.74 -4.60 22.86
N GLN A 27 -13.50 -5.59 22.35
CA GLN A 27 -14.17 -6.57 23.20
C GLN A 27 -13.17 -7.47 23.95
N TYR A 28 -12.13 -7.95 23.27
CA TYR A 28 -11.07 -8.74 23.93
C TYR A 28 -10.30 -7.94 24.98
N LYS A 29 -10.02 -6.66 24.72
CA LYS A 29 -9.42 -5.76 25.74
C LYS A 29 -10.30 -5.65 26.99
N ARG A 30 -11.61 -5.48 26.82
CA ARG A 30 -12.55 -5.47 27.96
C ARG A 30 -12.57 -6.78 28.74
N LEU A 31 -12.50 -7.93 28.05
CA LEU A 31 -12.38 -9.25 28.70
C LEU A 31 -11.06 -9.39 29.46
N ALA A 32 -9.98 -8.86 28.90
CA ALA A 32 -8.67 -8.82 29.56
C ALA A 32 -8.72 -8.01 30.86
N ASP A 33 -9.36 -6.84 30.83
CA ASP A 33 -9.46 -5.93 31.98
C ASP A 33 -10.23 -6.57 33.16
N VAL A 34 -11.21 -7.44 32.88
CA VAL A 34 -11.97 -8.17 33.91
C VAL A 34 -11.35 -9.53 34.27
N GLY A 35 -10.26 -9.92 33.59
CA GLY A 35 -9.55 -11.18 33.84
C GLY A 35 -10.27 -12.44 33.36
N ASP A 36 -11.12 -12.33 32.34
CA ASP A 36 -11.98 -13.41 31.82
C ASP A 36 -11.54 -13.90 30.43
N LEU A 37 -10.28 -13.67 30.06
CA LEU A 37 -9.70 -14.22 28.83
C LEU A 37 -9.36 -15.70 29.00
N THR A 38 -9.83 -16.52 28.06
CA THR A 38 -9.34 -17.90 27.89
C THR A 38 -8.13 -17.92 26.95
N ASP A 39 -7.35 -19.01 26.96
CA ASP A 39 -6.25 -19.21 26.01
C ASP A 39 -6.74 -19.14 24.55
N TYR A 40 -7.94 -19.66 24.28
CA TYR A 40 -8.58 -19.56 22.97
C TYR A 40 -8.85 -18.10 22.57
N ASP A 41 -9.27 -17.27 23.51
CA ASP A 41 -9.53 -15.84 23.25
C ASP A 41 -8.24 -15.08 22.92
N VAL A 42 -7.13 -15.44 23.56
CA VAL A 42 -5.81 -14.87 23.27
C VAL A 42 -5.40 -15.23 21.84
N ASP A 43 -5.49 -16.50 21.45
CA ASP A 43 -5.15 -16.95 20.09
C ASP A 43 -6.00 -16.23 19.03
N GLN A 44 -7.31 -16.08 19.27
CA GLN A 44 -8.19 -15.35 18.36
C GLN A 44 -7.87 -13.86 18.30
N TRP A 45 -7.52 -13.25 19.43
CA TRP A 45 -7.14 -11.85 19.46
C TRP A 45 -5.86 -11.60 18.66
N GLU A 46 -4.82 -12.42 18.83
CA GLU A 46 -3.57 -12.27 18.08
C GLU A 46 -3.81 -12.34 16.56
N LEU A 47 -4.62 -13.31 16.10
CA LEU A 47 -5.00 -13.43 14.69
C LEU A 47 -5.72 -12.17 14.17
N LEU A 48 -6.66 -11.63 14.94
CA LEU A 48 -7.39 -10.42 14.54
C LEU A 48 -6.48 -9.19 14.47
N ASP A 49 -5.51 -9.08 15.37
CA ASP A 49 -4.55 -7.96 15.40
C ASP A 49 -3.61 -7.99 14.19
N GLU A 50 -3.10 -9.18 13.84
CA GLU A 50 -2.29 -9.38 12.63
C GLU A 50 -3.08 -9.05 11.35
N GLU A 51 -4.32 -9.55 11.27
CA GLU A 51 -5.21 -9.26 10.14
C GLU A 51 -5.54 -7.76 10.05
N LEU A 52 -5.85 -7.12 11.18
CA LEU A 52 -6.13 -5.69 11.23
C LEU A 52 -4.93 -4.89 10.74
N THR A 53 -3.74 -5.20 11.24
CA THR A 53 -2.49 -4.56 10.83
C THR A 53 -2.28 -4.67 9.32
N LYS A 54 -2.48 -5.87 8.77
CA LYS A 54 -2.41 -6.11 7.32
C LYS A 54 -3.45 -5.28 6.56
N LEU A 55 -4.71 -5.28 6.99
CA LEU A 55 -5.79 -4.58 6.30
C LEU A 55 -5.58 -3.07 6.32
N GLN A 56 -5.18 -2.51 7.47
CA GLN A 56 -4.88 -1.08 7.63
C GLN A 56 -3.72 -0.66 6.72
N ARG A 57 -2.64 -1.44 6.67
CA ARG A 57 -1.52 -1.19 5.75
C ARG A 57 -1.99 -1.14 4.29
N VAL A 58 -2.71 -2.17 3.85
CA VAL A 58 -3.22 -2.27 2.46
C VAL A 58 -4.23 -1.16 2.18
N HIS A 59 -4.98 -0.71 3.18
CA HIS A 59 -5.91 0.41 3.09
C HIS A 59 -5.22 1.77 2.96
N ALA A 60 -4.16 2.01 3.74
CA ALA A 60 -3.39 3.24 3.69
C ALA A 60 -2.69 3.42 2.34
N CYS A 61 -2.10 2.36 1.78
CA CYS A 61 -1.28 2.45 0.57
C CYS A 61 -2.07 2.66 -0.74
N GLU A 62 -3.38 2.40 -0.79
CA GLU A 62 -4.13 2.43 -2.06
C GLU A 62 -4.11 3.81 -2.74
N TYR A 63 -4.35 4.87 -1.97
CA TYR A 63 -4.38 6.25 -2.46
C TYR A 63 -3.21 7.10 -1.94
N ASP A 64 -2.14 6.44 -1.50
CA ASP A 64 -0.85 7.06 -1.19
C ASP A 64 0.24 6.29 -1.94
N MET A 65 0.60 6.78 -3.12
CA MET A 65 1.61 6.17 -3.99
C MET A 65 2.99 6.17 -3.33
N LEU A 66 3.32 7.20 -2.58
CA LEU A 66 4.63 7.28 -1.92
C LEU A 66 4.71 6.24 -0.81
N LEU A 67 3.69 6.14 0.03
CA LEU A 67 3.61 5.14 1.09
C LEU A 67 3.65 3.73 0.50
N PHE A 68 2.92 3.46 -0.58
CA PHE A 68 2.96 2.17 -1.28
C PHE A 68 4.38 1.79 -1.70
N MET A 69 5.14 2.74 -2.27
CA MET A 69 6.53 2.49 -2.67
C MET A 69 7.42 2.14 -1.48
N TYR A 70 7.32 2.89 -0.39
CA TYR A 70 8.11 2.62 0.80
C TYR A 70 7.68 1.31 1.49
N GLU A 71 6.38 1.01 1.53
CA GLU A 71 5.87 -0.18 2.21
C GLU A 71 6.26 -1.47 1.50
N TYR A 72 6.27 -1.51 0.16
CA TYR A 72 6.45 -2.76 -0.59
C TYR A 72 7.77 -2.85 -1.38
N PHE A 73 8.48 -1.74 -1.58
CA PHE A 73 9.72 -1.72 -2.38
C PHE A 73 10.91 -1.11 -1.65
N SER A 74 10.81 -0.86 -0.34
CA SER A 74 11.96 -0.42 0.47
C SER A 74 12.60 -1.54 1.26
N GLU A 75 13.93 -1.44 1.37
CA GLU A 75 14.74 -2.28 2.27
C GLU A 75 14.32 -2.11 3.74
N ALA A 76 13.86 -0.92 4.13
CA ALA A 76 13.42 -0.66 5.50
C ALA A 76 12.18 -1.47 5.89
N ARG A 77 11.27 -1.74 4.94
CA ARG A 77 10.03 -2.49 5.18
C ARG A 77 10.11 -3.94 4.71
N ASN A 78 11.03 -4.26 3.80
CA ASN A 78 11.18 -5.59 3.19
C ASN A 78 12.66 -6.01 3.17
N PRO A 79 13.31 -6.16 4.34
CA PRO A 79 14.75 -6.40 4.40
C PRO A 79 15.16 -7.68 3.66
N GLY A 80 16.21 -7.58 2.84
CA GLY A 80 16.77 -8.67 2.05
C GLY A 80 15.99 -9.01 0.77
N ASN A 81 14.93 -8.28 0.45
CA ASN A 81 14.21 -8.47 -0.81
C ASN A 81 15.04 -7.91 -1.99
N GLN A 82 15.39 -8.78 -2.94
CA GLN A 82 16.22 -8.43 -4.10
C GLN A 82 15.52 -7.46 -5.06
N ASP A 83 14.19 -7.42 -5.04
CA ASP A 83 13.37 -6.55 -5.89
C ASP A 83 13.13 -5.16 -5.28
N ASN A 84 13.73 -4.87 -4.13
CA ASN A 84 13.63 -3.55 -3.52
C ASN A 84 14.21 -2.47 -4.44
N LEU A 85 13.43 -1.41 -4.63
CA LEU A 85 13.78 -0.25 -5.46
C LEU A 85 14.31 0.91 -4.62
N ILE A 86 14.03 0.90 -3.32
CA ILE A 86 14.44 1.92 -2.36
C ILE A 86 15.45 1.30 -1.39
N PRO A 87 16.72 1.76 -1.39
CA PRO A 87 17.75 1.21 -0.52
C PRO A 87 17.54 1.60 0.94
N ALA A 88 18.27 0.94 1.85
CA ALA A 88 18.31 1.31 3.26
C ALA A 88 18.80 2.75 3.47
N GLY A 89 18.36 3.38 4.57
CA GLY A 89 18.79 4.72 4.98
C GLY A 89 17.89 5.86 4.51
N THR A 90 16.76 5.56 3.85
CA THR A 90 15.69 6.52 3.57
C THR A 90 14.34 5.94 3.99
N ASP A 91 13.45 6.78 4.49
CA ASP A 91 12.10 6.41 4.92
C ASP A 91 11.07 7.36 4.28
N TYR A 92 9.80 7.01 4.33
CA TYR A 92 8.68 7.78 3.78
C TYR A 92 8.73 9.26 4.20
N LYS A 93 9.01 9.50 5.49
CA LYS A 93 9.11 10.85 6.06
C LYS A 93 10.30 11.65 5.54
N ASP A 94 11.33 10.99 5.03
CA ASP A 94 12.58 11.59 4.56
C ASP A 94 12.66 11.62 3.02
N ALA A 95 11.61 11.15 2.34
CA ALA A 95 11.54 11.11 0.89
C ALA A 95 11.85 12.46 0.23
N ALA A 96 12.51 12.47 -0.92
CA ALA A 96 12.77 13.71 -1.63
C ALA A 96 11.47 14.42 -2.04
N ASP A 97 11.44 15.76 -2.00
CA ASP A 97 10.26 16.54 -2.38
C ASP A 97 9.79 16.24 -3.80
N PHE A 98 10.74 15.96 -4.70
CA PHE A 98 10.46 15.48 -6.05
C PHE A 98 9.55 14.24 -6.07
N HIS A 99 9.84 13.24 -5.23
CA HIS A 99 9.02 12.02 -5.17
C HIS A 99 7.68 12.27 -4.51
N ARG A 100 7.63 13.16 -3.50
CA ARG A 100 6.37 13.59 -2.89
C ARG A 100 5.45 14.26 -3.89
N GLU A 101 5.98 15.17 -4.70
CA GLU A 101 5.21 15.90 -5.71
C GLU A 101 4.72 14.96 -6.82
N LEU A 102 5.61 14.12 -7.35
CA LEU A 102 5.25 13.13 -8.36
C LEU A 102 4.17 12.16 -7.85
N CYS A 103 4.37 11.59 -6.65
CA CYS A 103 3.42 10.62 -6.09
C CYS A 103 2.06 11.27 -5.80
N ARG A 104 2.04 12.51 -5.30
CA ARG A 104 0.80 13.27 -5.09
C ARG A 104 0.05 13.45 -6.40
N LEU A 105 0.72 13.85 -7.48
CA LEU A 105 0.11 13.98 -8.80
C LEU A 105 -0.51 12.66 -9.27
N LEU A 106 0.22 11.55 -9.13
CA LEU A 106 -0.26 10.21 -9.49
C LEU A 106 -1.46 9.77 -8.65
N ASP A 107 -1.50 10.14 -7.37
CA ASP A 107 -2.65 9.87 -6.50
C ASP A 107 -3.89 10.66 -6.93
N GLU A 108 -3.75 11.92 -7.31
CA GLU A 108 -4.86 12.72 -7.83
C GLU A 108 -5.40 12.17 -9.16
N ILE A 109 -4.53 11.68 -10.05
CA ILE A 109 -4.93 10.95 -11.27
C ILE A 109 -5.68 9.65 -10.92
N THR A 110 -5.20 8.91 -9.92
CA THR A 110 -5.82 7.64 -9.50
C THR A 110 -7.21 7.87 -8.90
N LYS A 111 -7.37 8.94 -8.11
CA LYS A 111 -8.65 9.36 -7.53
C LYS A 111 -9.63 9.92 -8.57
N GLY A 112 -9.16 10.26 -9.77
CA GLY A 112 -9.98 10.87 -10.81
C GLY A 112 -10.14 12.38 -10.67
N ASN A 113 -9.30 13.03 -9.85
CA ASN A 113 -9.30 14.49 -9.68
C ASN A 113 -8.55 15.20 -10.82
N VAL A 114 -7.78 14.45 -11.61
CA VAL A 114 -7.08 14.91 -12.82
C VAL A 114 -7.58 14.08 -14.00
N GLU A 115 -8.28 14.73 -14.92
CA GLU A 115 -8.83 14.09 -16.13
C GLU A 115 -7.97 14.33 -17.39
N GLU A 116 -7.00 15.24 -17.29
CA GLU A 116 -6.10 15.59 -18.39
C GLU A 116 -4.92 14.62 -18.55
N ASN A 117 -4.34 14.60 -19.75
CA ASN A 117 -3.14 13.81 -20.03
C ASN A 117 -1.92 14.49 -19.40
N VAL A 118 -1.20 13.77 -18.56
CA VAL A 118 -0.03 14.28 -17.83
C VAL A 118 1.27 13.86 -18.51
N ALA A 119 2.16 14.82 -18.74
CA ALA A 119 3.53 14.60 -19.16
C ALA A 119 4.50 15.06 -18.06
N TRP A 120 5.43 14.20 -17.67
CA TRP A 120 6.42 14.51 -16.63
C TRP A 120 7.83 14.48 -17.21
N SER A 121 8.48 15.66 -17.26
CA SER A 121 9.84 15.81 -17.77
C SER A 121 10.82 16.03 -16.63
N VAL A 122 11.84 15.17 -16.54
CA VAL A 122 12.87 15.25 -15.50
C VAL A 122 14.22 14.77 -16.03
N GLY A 123 15.30 15.29 -15.44
CA GLY A 123 16.66 14.85 -15.69
C GLY A 123 16.90 13.36 -15.40
N ARG A 124 18.09 12.88 -15.73
CA ARG A 124 18.53 11.51 -15.41
C ARG A 124 18.74 11.36 -13.90
N ARG A 125 18.68 10.12 -13.39
CA ARG A 125 18.97 9.74 -11.99
C ARG A 125 17.98 10.23 -10.93
N HIS A 126 16.71 10.39 -11.29
CA HIS A 126 15.61 10.69 -10.36
C HIS A 126 14.72 9.47 -10.03
N ALA A 127 15.16 8.26 -10.38
CA ALA A 127 14.41 7.02 -10.19
C ALA A 127 13.00 7.00 -10.82
N LYS A 128 12.75 7.80 -11.87
CA LYS A 128 11.40 7.93 -12.48
C LYS A 128 10.78 6.59 -12.91
N THR A 129 11.59 5.67 -13.45
CA THR A 129 11.13 4.34 -13.89
C THR A 129 10.61 3.52 -12.71
N ALA A 130 11.31 3.54 -11.57
CA ALA A 130 10.89 2.83 -10.37
C ALA A 130 9.51 3.29 -9.88
N TYR A 131 9.23 4.59 -9.92
CA TYR A 131 7.94 5.12 -9.46
C TYR A 131 6.83 5.01 -10.53
N LEU A 132 7.14 5.19 -11.82
CA LEU A 132 6.14 5.24 -12.90
C LEU A 132 5.84 3.86 -13.50
N SER A 133 6.84 3.18 -14.05
CA SER A 133 6.66 1.88 -14.74
C SER A 133 6.50 0.73 -13.75
N ASN A 134 7.28 0.72 -12.66
CA ASN A 134 7.21 -0.38 -11.71
C ASN A 134 6.10 -0.14 -10.69
N GLY A 135 6.30 0.86 -9.83
CA GLY A 135 5.45 1.12 -8.68
C GLY A 135 4.01 1.48 -9.05
N TYR A 136 3.81 2.48 -9.90
CA TYR A 136 2.48 3.00 -10.19
C TYR A 136 1.64 2.01 -10.98
N LEU A 137 2.23 1.29 -11.94
CA LEU A 137 1.52 0.22 -12.66
C LEU A 137 1.19 -0.94 -11.73
N CYS A 138 2.14 -1.38 -10.90
CA CYS A 138 1.91 -2.42 -9.89
C CYS A 138 0.78 -2.03 -8.93
N LYS A 139 0.78 -0.80 -8.42
CA LYS A 139 -0.29 -0.27 -7.55
C LYS A 139 -1.64 -0.34 -8.26
N ASN A 140 -1.75 0.22 -9.47
CA ASN A 140 -3.00 0.23 -10.21
C ASN A 140 -3.50 -1.19 -10.54
N ALA A 141 -2.61 -2.14 -10.80
CA ALA A 141 -2.96 -3.55 -11.00
C ALA A 141 -3.44 -4.20 -9.69
N ALA A 142 -2.69 -4.07 -8.59
CA ALA A 142 -3.00 -4.65 -7.28
C ALA A 142 -4.34 -4.13 -6.73
N TYR A 143 -4.62 -2.83 -6.89
CA TYR A 143 -5.86 -2.21 -6.44
C TYR A 143 -6.98 -2.23 -7.49
N ARG A 144 -6.70 -2.69 -8.71
CA ARG A 144 -7.65 -2.79 -9.84
C ARG A 144 -8.30 -1.45 -10.21
N HIS A 145 -7.55 -0.35 -10.09
CA HIS A 145 -8.04 0.99 -10.45
C HIS A 145 -8.19 1.20 -11.96
N LYS A 146 -7.48 0.41 -12.78
CA LYS A 146 -7.53 0.48 -14.24
C LYS A 146 -7.92 -0.88 -14.80
N ARG A 147 -8.81 -0.90 -15.79
CA ARG A 147 -9.22 -2.13 -16.50
C ARG A 147 -8.11 -2.68 -17.38
N TYR A 148 -7.35 -1.79 -18.00
CA TYR A 148 -6.23 -2.08 -18.86
C TYR A 148 -5.13 -1.07 -18.59
N ILE A 149 -3.88 -1.56 -18.61
CA ILE A 149 -2.68 -0.75 -18.46
C ILE A 149 -1.80 -1.10 -19.66
N VAL A 150 -1.31 -0.08 -20.37
CA VAL A 150 -0.39 -0.24 -21.49
C VAL A 150 0.86 0.56 -21.15
N GLU A 151 1.98 -0.15 -21.03
CA GLU A 151 3.30 0.46 -20.96
C GLU A 151 3.94 0.43 -22.34
N ILE A 152 4.51 1.56 -22.77
CA ILE A 152 5.22 1.68 -24.03
C ILE A 152 6.62 2.19 -23.71
N SER A 153 7.62 1.38 -24.06
CA SER A 153 9.03 1.75 -24.00
C SER A 153 9.65 1.54 -25.38
N GLU A 154 10.57 2.43 -25.76
CA GLU A 154 11.38 2.27 -26.97
C GLU A 154 12.36 1.10 -26.82
N THR A 155 12.87 0.88 -25.60
CA THR A 155 13.89 -0.13 -25.31
C THR A 155 13.27 -1.31 -24.56
N THR A 156 13.52 -2.52 -25.04
CA THR A 156 13.00 -3.77 -24.49
C THR A 156 13.53 -4.11 -23.10
N ASP A 157 14.68 -3.54 -22.72
CA ASP A 157 15.39 -3.90 -21.48
C ASP A 157 15.05 -2.97 -20.30
N VAL A 158 14.15 -2.00 -20.50
CA VAL A 158 13.96 -0.85 -19.58
C VAL A 158 12.48 -0.51 -19.33
N ALA A 159 11.57 -1.40 -19.77
CA ALA A 159 10.17 -1.39 -19.40
C ALA A 159 10.01 -2.09 -18.04
#